data_AF-A0A3D5I4N0-F1
#
_entry.id   AF-A0A3D5I4N0-F1
#
_cell.length_a   1.000
_cell.length_b   1.000
_cell.length_c   1.000
_cell.angle_alpha   90.00
_cell.angle_beta   90.00
_cell.angle_gamma   90.00
#
_symmetry.space_group_name_H-M   'P 1'
#
loop_
_entity.id
_entity.type
_entity.pdbx_description
1 polymer ?
#
loop_
_entity_poly.entity_id
_entity_poly.type
_entity_poly.pdbx_seq_one_letter_code
_entity_poly.pdbx_strand_id
1 'polypeptide(L)'
;MIKGLSMRSLLLYGIILWTMVASTAAWAENRITGIRSGGNSELARLVIETSTEIPLSMLLLSEPHRLVIDMPETRWRVEGRSVTGGLETSLLKGYRFGNPAAGVSRLVIDLDGPAIPVEAFRLPPNGRGHRLVIDISQRGETAFQLAARAFNQQGNLPLKLDQPSPEQSDPGQTILLPEQRPDR
;
A
#
# COMPACT_ATOMS: atom_id res chain seq x y z
N MET A 1 -50.19 50.14 17.37
CA MET A 1 -50.19 48.93 18.21
C MET A 1 -49.41 47.82 17.51
N ILE A 2 -48.08 47.79 17.65
CA ILE A 2 -47.22 46.59 17.53
C ILE A 2 -46.09 46.82 18.54
N LYS A 3 -46.05 46.02 19.61
CA LYS A 3 -45.12 46.16 20.74
C LYS A 3 -43.73 45.66 20.35
N GLY A 4 -42.72 46.27 20.98
CA GLY A 4 -41.30 46.12 20.68
C GLY A 4 -40.79 44.68 20.68
N LEU A 5 -40.06 44.36 19.61
CA LEU A 5 -39.21 43.19 19.53
C LEU A 5 -38.01 43.41 20.47
N SER A 6 -38.02 42.75 21.63
CA SER A 6 -36.96 42.90 22.62
C SER A 6 -35.61 42.41 22.08
N MET A 7 -34.54 43.17 22.31
CA MET A 7 -33.14 42.88 21.92
C MET A 7 -32.65 41.49 22.42
N ARG A 8 -33.33 40.92 23.42
CA ARG A 8 -33.08 39.57 23.95
C ARG A 8 -33.50 38.45 23.00
N SER A 9 -34.46 38.71 22.11
CA SER A 9 -34.92 37.72 21.12
C SER A 9 -34.05 37.66 19.86
N LEU A 10 -33.24 38.70 19.61
CA LEU A 10 -32.29 38.73 18.50
C LEU A 10 -30.99 37.97 18.84
N LEU A 11 -30.63 37.91 20.13
CA LEU A 11 -29.49 37.13 20.64
C LEU A 11 -29.73 35.62 20.69
N LEU A 12 -31.00 35.17 20.66
CA LEU A 12 -31.33 33.74 20.62
C LEU A 12 -31.29 33.14 19.19
N TYR A 13 -31.39 33.95 18.14
CA TYR A 13 -31.26 33.48 16.76
C TYR A 13 -29.80 33.44 16.27
N GLY A 14 -28.91 34.26 16.83
CA GLY A 14 -27.47 34.23 16.52
C GLY A 14 -26.73 33.01 17.08
N ILE A 15 -27.25 32.39 18.14
CA ILE A 15 -26.64 31.21 18.79
C ILE A 15 -27.13 29.90 18.14
N ILE A 16 -28.34 29.88 17.56
CA ILE A 16 -28.84 28.73 16.78
C ILE A 16 -28.17 28.64 15.39
N LEU A 17 -27.64 29.75 14.87
CA LEU A 17 -26.86 29.79 13.62
C LEU A 17 -25.37 29.42 13.82
N TRP A 18 -24.99 28.95 15.01
CA TRP A 18 -23.63 28.48 15.32
C TRP A 18 -23.57 26.99 15.68
N THR A 19 -24.61 26.23 15.37
CA THR A 19 -24.58 24.77 15.48
C THR A 19 -24.36 24.15 14.11
N MET A 20 -23.19 23.52 13.96
CA MET A 20 -22.92 22.43 13.03
C MET A 20 -22.92 22.75 11.53
N VAL A 21 -21.74 23.12 11.05
CA VAL A 21 -21.11 22.28 10.02
C VAL A 21 -19.80 21.78 10.61
N ALA A 22 -19.89 20.79 11.49
CA ALA A 22 -18.76 19.91 11.71
C ALA A 22 -18.63 19.14 10.39
N SER A 23 -17.66 19.51 9.56
CA SER A 23 -17.27 18.70 8.42
C SER A 23 -16.88 17.34 8.95
N THR A 24 -17.79 16.36 8.91
CA THR A 24 -17.39 14.97 8.98
C THR A 24 -16.63 14.73 7.69
N ALA A 25 -15.31 14.99 7.71
CA ALA A 25 -14.43 14.28 6.82
C ALA A 25 -14.76 12.81 7.06
N ALA A 26 -15.50 12.20 6.13
CA ALA A 26 -15.69 10.78 6.12
C ALA A 26 -14.27 10.25 5.98
N TRP A 27 -13.67 9.81 7.08
CA TRP A 27 -12.41 9.10 7.07
C TRP A 27 -12.68 7.88 6.20
N ALA A 28 -12.24 7.94 4.95
CA ALA A 28 -12.43 6.85 4.02
C ALA A 28 -11.81 5.62 4.69
N GLU A 29 -12.65 4.63 4.99
CA GLU A 29 -12.22 3.43 5.69
C GLU A 29 -11.08 2.79 4.88
N ASN A 30 -9.90 2.63 5.50
CA ASN A 30 -8.79 1.94 4.88
C ASN A 30 -9.22 0.49 4.63
N ARG A 31 -9.09 0.01 3.39
CA ARG A 31 -9.49 -1.34 3.01
C ARG A 31 -8.42 -1.94 2.12
N ILE A 32 -8.07 -3.20 2.38
CA ILE A 32 -7.43 -4.06 1.38
C ILE A 32 -8.53 -4.60 0.48
N THR A 33 -8.45 -4.32 -0.81
CA THR A 33 -9.43 -4.71 -1.83
C THR A 33 -8.92 -5.82 -2.75
N GLY A 34 -7.61 -6.05 -2.76
CA GLY A 34 -7.00 -7.08 -3.59
C GLY A 34 -5.63 -7.49 -3.08
N ILE A 35 -5.28 -8.74 -3.35
CA ILE A 35 -3.93 -9.27 -3.18
C ILE A 35 -3.59 -10.16 -4.36
N ARG A 36 -2.43 -9.96 -4.97
CA ARG A 36 -1.92 -10.76 -6.08
C ARG A 36 -0.44 -11.02 -5.91
N SER A 37 0.00 -12.12 -6.50
CA SER A 37 1.40 -12.49 -6.54
C SER A 37 1.74 -13.03 -7.93
N GLY A 38 2.95 -12.78 -8.41
CA GLY A 38 3.51 -13.40 -9.62
C GLY A 38 5.02 -13.54 -9.48
N GLY A 39 5.63 -14.38 -10.32
CA GLY A 39 7.07 -14.64 -10.29
C GLY A 39 7.42 -16.10 -10.06
N ASN A 40 8.63 -16.36 -9.58
CA ASN A 40 9.21 -17.70 -9.40
C ASN A 40 9.89 -17.84 -8.03
N SER A 41 10.74 -18.86 -7.86
CA SER A 41 11.45 -19.15 -6.60
C SER A 41 12.59 -18.17 -6.28
N GLU A 42 13.05 -17.36 -7.24
CA GLU A 42 14.16 -16.42 -7.06
C GLU A 42 13.68 -14.98 -6.88
N LEU A 43 12.62 -14.61 -7.61
CA LEU A 43 12.03 -13.27 -7.60
C LEU A 43 10.51 -13.38 -7.71
N ALA A 44 9.82 -12.77 -6.76
CA ALA A 44 8.36 -12.66 -6.74
C ALA A 44 7.92 -11.22 -6.52
N ARG A 45 6.84 -10.83 -7.20
CA ARG A 45 6.17 -9.55 -7.02
C ARG A 45 4.86 -9.77 -6.27
N LEU A 46 4.72 -9.09 -5.14
CA LEU A 46 3.48 -8.99 -4.37
C LEU A 46 2.82 -7.65 -4.68
N VAL A 47 1.52 -7.69 -5.00
CA VAL A 47 0.70 -6.50 -5.23
C VAL A 47 -0.46 -6.50 -4.25
N ILE A 48 -0.59 -5.42 -3.47
CA ILE A 48 -1.70 -5.21 -2.54
C ILE A 48 -2.51 -4.00 -3.03
N GLU A 49 -3.79 -4.22 -3.32
CA GLU A 49 -4.73 -3.17 -3.72
C GLU A 49 -5.45 -2.62 -2.48
N THR A 50 -5.57 -1.30 -2.41
CA THR A 50 -6.09 -0.56 -1.26
C THR A 50 -7.07 0.53 -1.70
N SER A 51 -8.08 0.83 -0.86
CA SER A 51 -9.06 1.89 -1.14
C SER A 51 -8.47 3.30 -1.11
N THR A 52 -7.44 3.51 -0.30
CA THR A 52 -6.75 4.77 -0.04
C THR A 52 -5.24 4.53 -0.10
N GLU A 53 -4.45 5.60 -0.15
CA GLU A 53 -3.02 5.47 0.11
C GLU A 53 -2.76 5.25 1.60
N ILE A 54 -2.17 4.11 1.96
CA ILE A 54 -1.99 3.70 3.35
C ILE A 54 -0.50 3.74 3.74
N PRO A 55 -0.11 4.46 4.82
CA PRO A 55 1.23 4.33 5.40
C PRO A 55 1.42 2.91 5.95
N LEU A 56 2.59 2.33 5.73
CA LEU A 56 2.89 0.96 6.16
C LEU A 56 4.33 0.81 6.59
N SER A 57 4.57 -0.14 7.49
CA SER A 57 5.89 -0.60 7.90
C SER A 57 6.11 -2.05 7.52
N MET A 58 7.37 -2.43 7.35
CA MET A 58 7.76 -3.78 7.01
C MET A 58 8.73 -4.34 8.05
N LEU A 59 8.55 -5.61 8.41
CA LEU A 59 9.42 -6.36 9.30
C LEU A 59 9.71 -7.73 8.68
N LEU A 60 10.88 -8.28 8.97
CA LEU A 60 11.24 -9.63 8.59
C LEU A 60 11.39 -10.49 9.84
N LEU A 61 10.73 -11.64 9.86
CA LEU A 61 10.83 -12.60 10.95
C LEU A 61 11.49 -13.87 10.42
N SER A 62 12.51 -14.37 11.10
CA SER A 62 13.00 -15.73 10.92
C SER A 62 12.13 -16.72 11.70
N GLU A 63 12.21 -18.01 11.35
CA GLU A 63 11.57 -19.13 12.08
C GLU A 63 10.02 -19.09 12.18
N PRO A 64 9.30 -19.39 11.08
CA PRO A 64 9.75 -19.44 9.69
C PRO A 64 9.92 -18.04 9.08
N HIS A 65 10.60 -17.97 7.93
CA HIS A 65 10.79 -16.73 7.17
C HIS A 65 9.46 -16.09 6.78
N ARG A 66 9.24 -14.85 7.22
CA ARG A 66 8.02 -14.09 6.98
C ARG A 66 8.34 -12.63 6.67
N LEU A 67 7.60 -12.08 5.71
CA LEU A 67 7.47 -10.64 5.53
C LEU A 67 6.19 -10.18 6.23
N VAL A 68 6.34 -9.25 7.17
CA VAL A 68 5.22 -8.66 7.92
C VAL A 68 5.04 -7.24 7.44
N ILE A 69 3.80 -6.88 7.13
CA ILE A 69 3.40 -5.55 6.66
C ILE A 69 2.35 -5.03 7.64
N ASP A 70 2.72 -4.03 8.44
CA ASP A 70 1.81 -3.38 9.37
C ASP A 70 1.25 -2.09 8.76
N MET A 71 -0.01 -1.82 9.08
CA MET A 71 -0.75 -0.67 8.60
C MET A 71 -1.69 -0.15 9.70
N PRO A 72 -2.14 1.12 9.63
CA PRO A 72 -3.24 1.61 10.45
C PRO A 72 -4.48 0.74 10.31
N GLU A 73 -5.46 0.93 11.19
CA GLU A 73 -6.71 0.18 11.17
C GLU A 73 -7.31 0.11 9.76
N THR A 74 -7.25 -1.10 9.20
CA THR A 74 -7.60 -1.41 7.82
C THR A 74 -8.50 -2.63 7.83
N ARG A 75 -9.53 -2.66 6.98
CA ARG A 75 -10.42 -3.82 6.82
C ARG A 75 -9.99 -4.71 5.66
N TRP A 76 -10.22 -6.01 5.83
CA TRP A 76 -10.14 -6.97 4.74
C TRP A 76 -11.42 -6.95 3.91
N ARG A 77 -11.33 -6.58 2.64
CA ARG A 77 -12.46 -6.47 1.71
C ARG A 77 -12.08 -7.02 0.32
N VAL A 78 -11.33 -8.12 0.31
CA VAL A 78 -10.94 -8.82 -0.91
C VAL A 78 -12.05 -9.78 -1.31
N GLU A 79 -12.67 -9.54 -2.46
CA GLU A 79 -13.77 -10.37 -2.96
C GLU A 79 -13.30 -11.81 -3.22
N GLY A 80 -14.09 -12.79 -2.77
CA GLY A 80 -13.81 -14.21 -2.98
C GLY A 80 -12.59 -14.75 -2.21
N ARG A 81 -11.98 -13.97 -1.30
CA ARG A 81 -10.81 -14.42 -0.52
C ARG A 81 -11.01 -14.21 0.98
N SER A 82 -10.65 -15.23 1.76
CA SER A 82 -10.60 -15.15 3.22
C SER A 82 -9.40 -14.29 3.68
N VAL A 83 -9.38 -13.94 4.98
CA VAL A 83 -8.28 -13.26 5.65
C VAL A 83 -6.99 -14.08 5.67
N THR A 84 -7.07 -15.39 5.38
CA THR A 84 -5.92 -16.26 5.14
C THR A 84 -6.08 -16.96 3.78
N GLY A 85 -4.97 -17.27 3.12
CA GLY A 85 -5.01 -17.96 1.83
C GLY A 85 -3.64 -18.26 1.25
N GLY A 86 -3.62 -19.06 0.19
CA GLY A 86 -2.42 -19.31 -0.61
C GLY A 86 -2.10 -18.16 -1.57
N LEU A 87 -0.87 -18.15 -2.07
CA LEU A 87 -0.41 -17.27 -3.14
C LEU A 87 0.10 -18.13 -4.32
N GLU A 88 0.09 -17.54 -5.51
CA GLU A 88 0.29 -18.27 -6.78
C GLU A 88 1.77 -18.51 -7.14
N THR A 89 2.71 -18.23 -6.24
CA THR A 89 4.16 -18.30 -6.50
C THR A 89 4.82 -19.28 -5.56
N SER A 90 5.91 -19.92 -5.98
CA SER A 90 6.69 -20.79 -5.08
C SER A 90 7.34 -20.02 -3.93
N LEU A 91 7.84 -18.80 -4.16
CA LEU A 91 8.55 -18.02 -3.14
C LEU A 91 7.62 -17.45 -2.05
N LEU A 92 6.38 -17.09 -2.40
CA LEU A 92 5.36 -16.59 -1.47
C LEU A 92 4.31 -17.69 -1.28
N LYS A 93 4.34 -18.38 -0.13
CA LYS A 93 3.49 -19.55 0.15
C LYS A 93 2.04 -19.17 0.39
N GLY A 94 1.82 -18.06 1.09
CA GLY A 94 0.50 -17.66 1.52
C GLY A 94 0.52 -16.39 2.35
N TYR A 95 -0.66 -15.98 2.79
CA TYR A 95 -0.84 -14.78 3.57
C TYR A 95 -1.79 -14.97 4.74
N ARG A 96 -1.66 -14.10 5.73
CA ARG A 96 -2.55 -14.01 6.90
C ARG A 96 -2.78 -12.55 7.25
N PHE A 97 -4.04 -12.18 7.38
CA PHE A 97 -4.46 -10.84 7.79
C PHE A 97 -5.11 -10.88 9.18
N GLY A 98 -4.79 -9.91 10.02
CA GLY A 98 -5.40 -9.78 11.33
C GLY A 98 -5.06 -8.46 12.02
N ASN A 99 -5.49 -8.34 13.28
CA ASN A 99 -5.32 -7.14 14.09
C ASN A 99 -4.53 -7.48 15.36
N PRO A 100 -3.19 -7.42 15.32
CA PRO A 100 -2.35 -7.83 16.45
C PRO A 100 -2.45 -6.86 17.65
N ALA A 101 -2.89 -5.63 17.42
CA ALA A 101 -3.10 -4.61 18.43
C ALA A 101 -4.21 -3.64 18.01
N ALA A 102 -4.76 -2.89 18.95
CA ALA A 102 -5.72 -1.83 18.66
C ALA A 102 -5.11 -0.80 17.71
N GLY A 103 -5.85 -0.42 16.67
CA GLY A 103 -5.40 0.54 15.65
C GLY A 103 -4.36 -0.01 14.66
N VAL A 104 -3.94 -1.27 14.78
CA VAL A 104 -2.97 -1.92 13.90
C VAL A 104 -3.62 -3.07 13.16
N SER A 105 -3.52 -3.04 11.83
CA SER A 105 -3.79 -4.19 10.97
C SER A 105 -2.45 -4.74 10.47
N ARG A 106 -2.35 -6.06 10.34
CA ARG A 106 -1.13 -6.76 9.93
C ARG A 106 -1.44 -7.74 8.82
N LEU A 107 -0.66 -7.66 7.75
CA LEU A 107 -0.59 -8.66 6.69
C LEU A 107 0.75 -9.38 6.81
N VAL A 108 0.71 -10.68 7.06
CA VAL A 108 1.88 -11.56 7.10
C VAL A 108 1.92 -12.35 5.81
N ILE A 109 3.08 -12.41 5.16
CA ILE A 109 3.36 -13.24 3.99
C ILE A 109 4.34 -14.33 4.42
N ASP A 110 3.92 -15.59 4.28
CA ASP A 110 4.73 -16.76 4.56
C ASP A 110 5.68 -17.00 3.36
N LEU A 111 7.00 -17.02 3.59
CA LEU A 111 8.02 -17.13 2.54
C LEU A 111 8.58 -18.55 2.40
N ASP A 112 9.05 -18.92 1.21
CA ASP A 112 9.80 -20.16 0.96
C ASP A 112 11.31 -19.99 1.12
N GLY A 113 11.71 -19.50 2.29
CA GLY A 113 13.11 -19.31 2.67
C GLY A 113 13.51 -17.85 2.83
N PRO A 114 14.81 -17.57 2.94
CA PRO A 114 15.36 -16.27 3.29
C PRO A 114 15.30 -15.26 2.13
N ALA A 115 14.08 -14.81 1.83
CA ALA A 115 13.80 -13.77 0.85
C ALA A 115 13.58 -12.41 1.51
N ILE A 116 13.97 -11.35 0.81
CA ILE A 116 13.87 -9.97 1.30
C ILE A 116 13.19 -9.08 0.26
N PRO A 117 12.46 -8.03 0.69
CA PRO A 117 12.09 -6.94 -0.21
C PRO A 117 13.33 -6.30 -0.82
N VAL A 118 13.40 -6.26 -2.14
CA VAL A 118 14.47 -5.59 -2.90
C VAL A 118 13.98 -4.28 -3.52
N GLU A 119 12.67 -4.16 -3.74
CA GLU A 119 12.03 -2.93 -4.18
C GLU A 119 10.63 -2.84 -3.57
N ALA A 120 10.21 -1.63 -3.20
CA ALA A 120 8.85 -1.39 -2.74
C ALA A 120 8.42 0.03 -3.10
N PHE A 121 7.29 0.14 -3.81
CA PHE A 121 6.79 1.41 -4.33
C PHE A 121 5.27 1.43 -4.41
N ARG A 122 4.72 2.64 -4.49
CA ARG A 122 3.28 2.87 -4.62
C ARG A 122 2.95 3.24 -6.06
N LEU A 123 1.79 2.81 -6.51
CA LEU A 123 1.20 3.27 -7.75
C LEU A 123 -0.14 3.95 -7.47
N PRO A 124 -0.46 5.03 -8.20
CA PRO A 124 -1.74 5.71 -8.11
C PRO A 124 -2.89 4.77 -8.49
N PRO A 125 -4.13 5.13 -8.10
CA PRO A 125 -5.28 4.28 -8.31
C PRO A 125 -5.58 4.08 -9.80
N ASN A 126 -5.92 2.84 -10.18
CA ASN A 126 -6.29 2.49 -11.56
C ASN A 126 -7.61 1.70 -11.64
N GLY A 127 -8.74 2.31 -11.26
CA GLY A 127 -10.04 1.62 -11.23
C GLY A 127 -10.15 0.47 -10.20
N ARG A 128 -9.03 -0.05 -9.68
CA ARG A 128 -8.92 -1.07 -8.64
C ARG A 128 -8.44 -0.53 -7.29
N GLY A 129 -8.35 0.80 -7.16
CA GLY A 129 -7.76 1.47 -6.00
C GLY A 129 -6.25 1.63 -6.09
N HIS A 130 -5.64 2.15 -5.03
CA HIS A 130 -4.20 2.35 -4.89
C HIS A 130 -3.48 1.01 -4.84
N ARG A 131 -2.23 0.95 -5.30
CA ARG A 131 -1.45 -0.29 -5.29
C ARG A 131 -0.13 -0.09 -4.56
N LEU A 132 0.17 -1.01 -3.66
CA LEU A 132 1.52 -1.22 -3.17
C LEU A 132 2.12 -2.39 -3.94
N VAL A 133 3.31 -2.18 -4.50
CA VAL A 133 4.08 -3.21 -5.17
C VAL A 133 5.33 -3.48 -4.35
N ILE A 134 5.59 -4.75 -4.06
CA ILE A 134 6.78 -5.20 -3.33
C ILE A 134 7.43 -6.32 -4.14
N ASP A 135 8.65 -6.08 -4.59
CA ASP A 135 9.48 -7.11 -5.22
C ASP A 135 10.35 -7.75 -4.15
N ILE A 136 10.29 -9.09 -4.10
CA ILE A 136 10.84 -9.93 -3.05
C ILE A 136 11.77 -10.94 -3.72
N SER A 137 13.03 -10.99 -3.30
CA SER A 137 14.03 -11.87 -3.90
C SER A 137 14.66 -12.79 -2.86
N GLN A 138 14.94 -14.03 -3.25
CA GLN A 138 15.70 -14.99 -2.44
C GLN A 138 17.16 -14.54 -2.36
N ARG A 139 17.65 -14.22 -1.15
CA ARG A 139 19.01 -13.66 -0.97
C ARG A 139 19.89 -14.41 0.03
N GLY A 140 19.37 -15.49 0.60
CA GLY A 140 20.10 -16.30 1.57
C GLY A 140 20.08 -15.69 2.98
N GLU A 141 20.44 -16.51 3.95
CA GLU A 141 20.23 -16.20 5.37
C GLU A 141 20.99 -14.95 5.83
N THR A 142 22.23 -14.77 5.38
CA THR A 142 23.03 -13.59 5.75
C THR A 142 22.35 -12.29 5.33
N ALA A 143 21.87 -12.20 4.08
CA ALA A 143 21.19 -11.02 3.59
C ALA A 143 19.86 -10.80 4.31
N PHE A 144 19.11 -11.88 4.59
CA PHE A 144 17.88 -11.82 5.36
C PHE A 144 18.09 -11.23 6.75
N GLN A 145 19.08 -11.73 7.49
CA GLN A 145 19.37 -11.27 8.84
C GLN A 145 19.83 -9.80 8.86
N LEU A 146 20.61 -9.37 7.86
CA LEU A 146 20.99 -7.96 7.71
C LEU A 146 19.78 -7.07 7.43
N ALA A 147 18.90 -7.47 6.51
CA ALA A 147 17.68 -6.74 6.19
C ALA A 147 16.71 -6.67 7.40
N ALA A 148 16.54 -7.78 8.12
CA ALA A 148 15.70 -7.83 9.31
C ALA A 148 16.17 -6.85 10.39
N ARG A 149 17.49 -6.77 10.63
CA ARG A 149 18.08 -5.79 11.55
C ARG A 149 17.85 -4.36 11.07
N ALA A 150 17.99 -4.09 9.78
CA ALA A 150 17.74 -2.76 9.22
C ALA A 150 16.28 -2.33 9.41
N PHE A 151 15.31 -3.22 9.17
CA PHE A 151 13.89 -2.92 9.34
C PHE A 151 13.54 -2.60 10.79
N ASN A 152 14.10 -3.36 11.73
CA ASN A 152 13.90 -3.13 13.16
C ASN A 152 14.46 -1.78 13.64
N GLN A 153 15.48 -1.25 12.97
CA GLN A 153 16.09 0.04 13.31
C GLN A 153 15.38 1.23 12.65
N GLN A 154 14.91 1.08 11.42
CA GLN A 154 14.38 2.21 10.65
C GLN A 154 12.87 2.44 10.84
N GLY A 155 12.12 1.50 11.43
CA GLY A 155 10.68 1.66 11.70
C GLY A 155 9.79 1.74 10.44
N ASN A 156 10.39 2.00 9.27
CA ASN A 156 9.82 1.98 7.94
C ASN A 156 10.99 1.96 6.93
N LEU A 157 10.98 1.04 5.95
CA LEU A 157 11.74 1.28 4.73
C LEU A 157 11.20 2.54 4.05
N PRO A 158 12.04 3.43 3.51
CA PRO A 158 11.56 4.44 2.58
C PRO A 158 10.99 3.73 1.34
N LEU A 159 9.66 3.61 1.28
CA LEU A 159 8.97 3.23 0.05
C LEU A 159 9.30 4.29 -0.99
N LYS A 160 9.83 3.88 -2.14
CA LYS A 160 10.05 4.82 -3.24
C LYS A 160 8.67 5.23 -3.75
N LEU A 161 8.34 6.51 -3.61
CA LEU A 161 7.17 7.06 -4.28
C LEU A 161 7.56 7.32 -5.73
N ASP A 162 6.71 6.85 -6.65
CA ASP A 162 6.62 7.33 -8.04
C ASP A 162 7.84 7.16 -8.94
N GLN A 163 8.68 6.12 -8.76
CA GLN A 163 9.61 5.75 -9.82
C GLN A 163 8.96 4.70 -10.72
N PRO A 164 8.55 5.06 -11.95
CA PRO A 164 8.20 4.05 -12.94
C PRO A 164 9.42 3.14 -13.13
N SER A 165 9.18 1.83 -13.07
CA SER A 165 10.18 0.83 -13.42
C SER A 165 10.74 1.14 -14.81
N PRO A 166 12.03 0.89 -15.11
CA PRO A 166 12.63 1.25 -16.40
C PRO A 166 12.01 0.56 -17.63
N GLU A 167 11.00 -0.28 -17.44
CA GLU A 167 10.36 -1.12 -18.46
C GLU A 167 9.11 -0.50 -19.10
N GLN A 168 8.88 0.80 -18.89
CA GLN A 168 7.94 1.59 -19.70
C GLN A 168 8.69 2.57 -20.63
N SER A 169 9.74 2.10 -21.29
CA SER A 169 10.10 2.63 -22.61
C SER A 169 9.27 1.88 -23.66
N ASP A 170 8.28 2.57 -24.20
CA ASP A 170 7.48 2.17 -25.35
C ASP A 170 8.32 1.49 -26.46
N PRO A 171 8.04 0.24 -26.87
CA PRO A 171 8.72 -0.38 -28.00
C PRO A 171 8.33 0.27 -29.36
N GLY A 172 7.52 1.32 -29.36
CA GLY A 172 7.07 2.05 -30.54
C GLY A 172 7.97 3.19 -31.03
N GLN A 173 8.98 3.64 -30.26
CA GLN A 173 9.91 4.66 -30.78
C GLN A 173 11.04 4.03 -31.58
N THR A 174 10.71 3.63 -32.82
CA THR A 174 11.71 3.55 -33.88
C THR A 174 12.39 4.89 -33.98
N ILE A 175 13.67 4.94 -33.59
CA ILE A 175 14.56 6.05 -33.93
C ILE A 175 14.60 6.07 -35.45
N LEU A 176 13.88 7.03 -36.07
CA LEU A 176 14.05 7.33 -37.48
C LEU A 176 15.47 7.87 -37.63
N LEU A 177 16.36 6.98 -38.07
CA LEU A 177 17.67 7.34 -38.58
C LEU A 177 17.42 8.36 -39.72
N PRO A 178 18.04 9.55 -39.71
CA PRO A 178 17.92 10.44 -40.85
C PRO A 178 18.57 9.74 -42.04
N GLU A 179 17.76 9.47 -43.06
CA GLU A 179 18.19 8.88 -44.32
C GLU A 179 19.37 9.69 -44.88
N GLN A 180 20.56 9.08 -44.89
CA GLN A 180 21.72 9.68 -45.53
C GLN A 180 21.46 9.79 -47.02
N ARG A 181 21.24 11.01 -47.48
CA ARG A 181 21.14 11.36 -48.90
C ARG A 181 22.48 11.00 -49.57
N PRO A 182 22.52 10.16 -50.61
CA PRO A 182 23.75 9.90 -51.33
C PRO A 182 24.09 11.13 -52.20
N ASP A 183 25.35 11.54 -52.12
CA ASP A 183 25.92 12.62 -52.93
C ASP A 183 25.79 12.32 -54.43
N ARG A 184 25.29 13.30 -55.17
CA ARG A 184 25.44 13.42 -56.62
C ARG A 184 25.83 14.86 -56.96
#